data_AF-A0A6I5I5L2-F1
#
_entry.id   AF-A0A6I5I5L2-F1
#
_cell.length_a   1.000
_cell.length_b   1.000
_cell.length_c   1.000
_cell.angle_alpha   90.00
_cell.angle_beta   90.00
_cell.angle_gamma   90.00
#
_symmetry.space_group_name_H-M   'P 1'
#
loop_
_entity.id
_entity.type
_entity.pdbx_description
1 polymer ?
#
loop_
_entity_poly.entity_id
_entity_poly.type
_entity_poly.pdbx_seq_one_letter_code
_entity_poly.pdbx_strand_id
1 'polypeptide(L)' 'MTKRSLYDLYMAAAAAVREHDATCPTCSPDRRCTTGRRLYGELVRLQDDYLAQQKTKRA' A
#
# COMPACT_ATOMS: atom_id res chain seq x y z
N MET A 1 10.39 19.14 -8.77
CA MET A 1 9.82 17.90 -8.20
C MET A 1 8.38 18.17 -7.80
N THR A 2 7.41 17.65 -8.54
CA THR A 2 6.01 17.64 -8.09
C THR A 2 5.91 16.76 -6.86
N LYS A 3 5.35 17.28 -5.76
CA LYS A 3 5.06 16.45 -4.57
C LYS A 3 4.07 15.37 -4.99
N ARG A 4 4.44 14.09 -4.80
CA ARG A 4 3.51 12.96 -5.00
C ARG A 4 2.29 13.14 -4.11
N SER A 5 1.11 12.95 -4.67
CA SER A 5 -0.15 12.99 -3.90
C SER A 5 -0.27 11.74 -3.02
N LEU A 6 -1.17 11.78 -2.02
CA LEU A 6 -1.50 10.57 -1.22
C LEU A 6 -2.02 9.44 -2.11
N TYR A 7 -2.74 9.78 -3.19
CA TYR A 7 -3.17 8.80 -4.17
C TYR A 7 -1.99 8.14 -4.89
N ASP A 8 -1.00 8.92 -5.33
CA ASP A 8 0.19 8.36 -6.00
C ASP A 8 1.00 7.46 -5.08
N LEU A 9 1.14 7.85 -3.80
CA LEU A 9 1.81 7.04 -2.79
C LEU A 9 1.05 5.74 -2.52
N TYR A 10 -0.26 5.81 -2.35
CA TYR A 10 -1.14 4.64 -2.18
C TYR A 10 -1.03 3.68 -3.37
N MET A 11 -1.09 4.19 -4.60
CA MET A 11 -1.00 3.37 -5.80
C MET A 11 0.39 2.72 -5.98
N ALA A 12 1.46 3.44 -5.63
CA ALA A 12 2.82 2.89 -5.63
C ALA A 12 2.99 1.77 -4.61
N ALA A 13 2.46 1.92 -3.39
CA ALA A 13 2.49 0.87 -2.38
C ALA A 13 1.68 -0.37 -2.82
N ALA A 14 0.53 -0.17 -3.47
CA ALA A 14 -0.27 -1.26 -4.01
C ALA A 14 0.47 -2.02 -5.12
N ALA A 15 1.23 -1.32 -5.97
CA ALA A 15 2.06 -1.94 -6.98
C ALA A 15 3.19 -2.77 -6.35
N ALA A 16 3.88 -2.23 -5.33
CA ALA A 16 4.96 -2.94 -4.64
C ALA A 16 4.48 -4.23 -3.94
N VAL A 17 3.29 -4.21 -3.31
CA VAL A 17 2.69 -5.42 -2.74
C VAL A 17 2.41 -6.46 -3.83
N ARG A 18 1.79 -6.07 -4.95
CA ARG A 18 1.50 -7.00 -6.06
C ARG A 18 2.77 -7.59 -6.68
N GLU A 19 3.80 -6.76 -6.89
CA GLU A 19 5.08 -7.21 -7.42
C GLU A 19 5.78 -8.19 -6.46
N HIS A 20 5.74 -7.92 -5.17
CA HIS A 20 6.28 -8.83 -4.16
C HIS A 20 5.51 -10.14 -4.12
N ASP A 21 4.19 -10.11 -4.08
CA ASP A 21 3.35 -11.31 -4.03
C ASP A 21 3.51 -12.17 -5.29
N ALA A 22 3.77 -11.57 -6.46
CA ALA A 22 4.04 -12.29 -7.70
C ALA A 22 5.42 -12.98 -7.75
N THR A 23 6.40 -12.45 -7.02
CA THR A 23 7.80 -12.89 -7.09
C THR A 23 8.26 -13.68 -5.87
N CYS A 24 7.56 -13.57 -4.74
CA CYS A 24 7.97 -14.18 -3.49
C CYS A 24 7.44 -15.61 -3.35
N PRO A 25 8.30 -16.65 -3.39
CA PRO A 25 7.86 -18.04 -3.26
C PRO A 25 7.45 -18.42 -1.84
N THR A 26 7.73 -17.54 -0.86
CA THR A 26 7.43 -17.79 0.56
C THR A 26 6.11 -17.18 1.01
N CYS A 27 5.56 -16.26 0.22
CA CYS A 27 4.28 -15.63 0.51
C CYS A 27 3.14 -16.51 -0.01
N SER A 28 2.10 -16.64 0.80
CA SER A 28 0.82 -17.23 0.45
C SER A 28 -0.31 -16.29 0.91
N PRO A 29 -1.56 -16.50 0.47
CA PRO A 29 -2.69 -15.65 0.88
C PRO A 29 -2.81 -15.48 2.40
N ASP A 30 -2.55 -16.55 3.16
CA ASP A 30 -2.65 -16.56 4.63
C ASP A 30 -1.33 -16.26 5.35
N ARG A 31 -0.20 -16.27 4.64
CA ARG A 31 1.13 -16.13 5.25
C ARG A 31 2.04 -15.22 4.43
N ARG A 32 2.35 -14.05 5.00
CA ARG A 32 3.35 -13.13 4.44
C ARG A 32 4.70 -13.24 5.14
N CYS A 33 5.77 -13.19 4.35
CA CYS A 33 7.14 -13.03 4.86
C CYS A 33 7.32 -11.63 5.48
N THR A 34 8.46 -11.39 6.14
CA THR A 34 8.75 -10.11 6.82
C THR A 34 8.65 -8.91 5.87
N THR A 35 9.20 -9.04 4.65
CA THR A 35 9.12 -8.00 3.62
C THR A 35 7.68 -7.76 3.18
N GLY A 36 6.95 -8.83 2.85
CA GLY A 36 5.54 -8.74 2.46
C GLY A 36 4.66 -8.12 3.55
N ARG A 37 4.90 -8.43 4.83
CA ARG A 37 4.21 -7.80 5.98
C ARG A 37 4.47 -6.30 6.04
N ARG A 38 5.72 -5.87 5.83
CA ARG A 38 6.08 -4.46 5.82
C ARG A 38 5.39 -3.72 4.67
N LEU A 39 5.47 -4.24 3.46
CA LEU A 39 4.83 -3.64 2.28
C LEU A 39 3.31 -3.55 2.44
N TYR A 40 2.69 -4.62 2.95
CA TYR A 40 1.26 -4.64 3.20
C TYR A 40 0.84 -3.63 4.28
N GLY A 41 1.61 -3.53 5.38
CA GLY A 41 1.34 -2.54 6.42
C GLY A 41 1.45 -1.09 5.91
N GLU A 42 2.42 -0.81 5.05
CA GLU A 42 2.56 0.51 4.41
C GLU A 42 1.38 0.81 3.48
N LEU A 43 0.93 -0.17 2.69
CA LEU A 43 -0.26 -0.05 1.85
C LEU A 43 -1.50 0.27 2.67
N VAL A 44 -1.76 -0.46 3.76
CA VAL A 44 -2.92 -0.23 4.64
C VAL A 44 -2.89 1.19 5.20
N ARG A 45 -1.74 1.64 5.73
CA ARG A 45 -1.61 3.00 6.28
C ARG A 45 -1.91 4.08 5.23
N LEU A 46 -1.39 3.93 4.01
CA LEU A 46 -1.64 4.90 2.93
C LEU A 46 -3.08 4.87 2.42
N GLN A 47 -3.72 3.70 2.42
CA GLN A 47 -5.14 3.56 2.11
C GLN A 47 -5.99 4.33 3.14
N ASP A 48 -5.71 4.13 4.43
CA ASP A 48 -6.40 4.83 5.51
C ASP A 48 -6.21 6.34 5.44
N ASP A 49 -4.97 6.80 5.22
CA ASP A 49 -4.66 8.23 5.05
C ASP A 49 -5.42 8.85 3.86
N TYR A 50 -5.47 8.12 2.72
CA TYR A 50 -6.20 8.57 1.53
C TYR A 50 -7.71 8.62 1.76
N LEU A 51 -8.28 7.61 2.41
CA LEU A 51 -9.70 7.57 2.75
C LEU A 51 -10.08 8.67 3.76
N ALA A 52 -9.25 8.91 4.77
CA ALA A 52 -9.42 10.00 5.72
C ALA A 52 -9.40 11.36 4.99
N GLN A 53 -8.45 11.58 4.08
CA GLN A 53 -8.42 12.79 3.26
C GLN A 53 -9.68 12.94 2.41
N GLN A 54 -10.18 11.86 1.80
CA GLN A 54 -11.42 11.93 1.03
C GLN A 54 -12.64 12.31 1.87
N LYS A 55 -12.72 11.84 3.12
CA LYS A 55 -13.80 12.22 4.05
C LYS A 55 -13.73 13.71 4.37
N THR A 56 -12.56 14.25 4.70
CA THR A 56 -12.37 15.68 4.98
C THR A 56 -12.72 16.55 3.78
N LYS A 57 -12.44 16.11 2.55
CA LYS A 57 -12.77 16.86 1.33
C LYS A 57 -14.26 16.86 0.98
N ARG A 58 -15.04 15.95 1.55
CA ARG A 58 -16.50 15.84 1.32
C ARG A 58 -17.34 16.54 2.40
N ALA A 59 -16.72 16.94 3.51
CA ALA A 59 -17.33 17.69 4.60
C ALA A 59 -17.23 19.19 4.33
#